data_AF-B0CPT9-F1
#
_entry.id   AF-B0CPT9-F1
#
_cell.length_a   1.000
_cell.length_b   1.000
_cell.length_c   1.000
_cell.angle_alpha   90.00
_cell.angle_beta   90.00
_cell.angle_gamma   90.00
#
_symmetry.space_group_name_H-M   'P 1'
#
loop_
_entity.id
_entity.type
_entity.pdbx_description
1 polymer ?
#
loop_
_entity_poly.entity_id
_entity_poly.type
_entity_poly.pdbx_seq_one_letter_code
_entity_poly.pdbx_strand_id
1 'polypeptide(L)'
;MLFLRSRLFLRVQPSRSFHPSLARWNQSRTHSCPVCSAPLPSPLPACTKCWNLFALPQDLTHHGLFGLSYDPNPFVIDLPQLKRKFIQAQAVCHPDAWASKNPEKLQVAQALSARVNNAYQTLLHPLARAEYILERNQLPVSENDKVDDIAFMTDIMEAREVIEDSRSLDEIEDIIDKNNQSISETIKELEAFVLGKDWDAVKASAVRLRYLEGIQRAAKRWLDNNS
;
A
#
# COMPACT_ATOMS: atom_id res chain seq x y z
N MET A 1 -4.63 -57.31 -52.52
CA MET A 1 -5.40 -58.18 -51.60
C MET A 1 -4.82 -58.02 -50.19
N LEU A 2 -5.70 -58.08 -49.19
CA LEU A 2 -5.46 -58.16 -47.74
C LEU A 2 -5.51 -56.88 -46.88
N PHE A 3 -6.75 -56.61 -46.46
CA PHE A 3 -7.24 -56.51 -45.08
C PHE A 3 -6.89 -55.30 -44.18
N LEU A 4 -7.93 -54.46 -44.06
CA LEU A 4 -8.38 -53.70 -42.90
C LEU A 4 -7.98 -54.27 -41.52
N ARG A 5 -7.58 -53.37 -40.61
CA ARG A 5 -8.00 -53.41 -39.20
C ARG A 5 -8.20 -52.00 -38.63
N SER A 6 -9.48 -51.70 -38.38
CA SER A 6 -10.00 -50.52 -37.69
C SER A 6 -9.51 -50.45 -36.24
N ARG A 7 -9.01 -49.30 -35.80
CA ARG A 7 -8.87 -48.96 -34.37
C ARG A 7 -9.97 -47.97 -34.00
N LEU A 8 -10.86 -48.39 -33.10
CA LEU A 8 -11.84 -47.52 -32.45
C LEU A 8 -11.10 -46.43 -31.66
N PHE A 9 -11.39 -45.17 -31.96
CA PHE A 9 -11.05 -44.03 -31.12
C PHE A 9 -12.02 -43.99 -29.93
N LEU A 10 -11.61 -44.47 -28.76
CA LEU A 10 -12.25 -44.13 -27.50
C LEU A 10 -11.82 -42.71 -27.12
N ARG A 11 -12.75 -41.76 -27.33
CA ARG A 11 -12.61 -40.36 -26.95
C ARG A 11 -12.73 -40.27 -25.42
N VAL A 12 -11.60 -40.31 -24.72
CA VAL A 12 -11.55 -39.99 -23.30
C VAL A 12 -11.91 -38.52 -23.14
N GLN A 13 -13.08 -38.23 -22.55
CA GLN A 13 -13.43 -36.87 -22.18
C GLN A 13 -12.56 -36.43 -21.00
N PRO A 14 -11.92 -35.25 -21.05
CA PRO A 14 -11.25 -34.72 -19.88
C PRO A 14 -12.31 -34.37 -18.82
N SER A 15 -12.08 -34.88 -17.61
CA SER A 15 -12.84 -34.58 -16.41
C SER A 15 -12.95 -33.07 -16.22
N ARG A 16 -14.18 -32.57 -16.05
CA ARG A 16 -14.44 -31.18 -15.65
C ARG A 16 -13.79 -30.95 -14.28
N SER A 17 -12.64 -30.29 -14.26
CA SER A 17 -12.13 -29.65 -13.06
C SER A 17 -13.12 -28.56 -12.65
N PHE A 18 -13.68 -28.68 -11.45
CA PHE A 18 -14.39 -27.59 -10.80
C PHE A 18 -13.38 -26.48 -10.49
N HIS A 19 -13.22 -25.53 -11.41
CA HIS A 19 -12.61 -24.26 -11.09
C HIS A 19 -13.66 -23.41 -10.38
N PRO A 20 -13.46 -23.00 -9.12
CA PRO A 20 -14.35 -22.03 -8.50
C PRO A 20 -14.27 -20.75 -9.32
N SER A 21 -15.42 -20.33 -9.86
CA SER A 21 -15.52 -19.14 -10.69
C SER A 21 -14.93 -17.95 -9.93
N LEU A 22 -13.86 -17.37 -10.47
CA LEU A 22 -13.37 -16.05 -10.07
C LEU A 22 -14.40 -15.01 -10.52
N ALA A 23 -15.50 -14.91 -9.76
CA ALA A 23 -16.47 -13.84 -9.94
C ALA A 23 -15.72 -12.52 -9.69
N ARG A 24 -15.41 -11.82 -10.78
CA ARG A 24 -14.68 -10.56 -10.78
C ARG A 24 -15.48 -9.55 -9.96
N TRP A 25 -14.99 -9.20 -8.78
CA TRP A 25 -15.67 -8.24 -7.91
C TRP A 25 -15.69 -6.88 -8.61
N ASN A 26 -16.86 -6.47 -9.08
CA ASN A 26 -17.03 -5.20 -9.77
C ASN A 26 -17.30 -4.11 -8.72
N GLN A 27 -16.34 -3.21 -8.61
CA GLN A 27 -16.33 -2.11 -7.65
C GLN A 27 -17.44 -1.07 -7.93
N SER A 28 -18.07 -1.16 -9.11
CA SER A 28 -19.21 -0.35 -9.49
C SER A 28 -20.54 -0.93 -8.98
N ARG A 29 -20.97 -0.42 -7.81
CA ARG A 29 -22.38 -0.23 -7.39
C ARG A 29 -23.24 -1.41 -6.94
N THR A 30 -22.68 -2.45 -6.33
CA THR A 30 -23.51 -3.28 -5.41
C THR A 30 -22.76 -3.55 -4.11
N HIS A 31 -23.06 -2.78 -3.06
CA HIS A 31 -22.62 -3.00 -1.68
C HIS A 31 -23.35 -4.19 -1.03
N SER A 32 -23.66 -5.23 -1.80
CA SER A 32 -24.42 -6.39 -1.34
C SER A 32 -23.62 -7.64 -1.58
N CYS A 33 -23.70 -8.58 -0.64
CA CYS A 33 -23.07 -9.88 -0.76
C CYS A 33 -23.70 -10.65 -1.94
N PRO A 34 -22.91 -11.16 -2.89
CA PRO A 34 -23.45 -11.89 -4.05
C PRO A 34 -24.03 -13.27 -3.68
N VAL A 35 -23.84 -13.75 -2.46
CA VAL A 35 -24.38 -15.03 -1.97
C VAL A 35 -25.71 -14.84 -1.24
N CYS A 36 -25.77 -13.90 -0.30
CA CYS A 36 -26.93 -13.73 0.58
C CYS A 36 -27.64 -12.37 0.46
N SER A 37 -27.20 -11.52 -0.46
CA SER A 37 -27.72 -10.16 -0.73
C SER A 37 -27.63 -9.17 0.44
N ALA A 38 -27.06 -9.56 1.58
CA ALA A 38 -26.89 -8.68 2.73
C ALA A 38 -25.96 -7.50 2.41
N PRO A 39 -26.20 -6.31 2.98
CA PRO A 39 -25.32 -5.18 2.79
C PRO A 39 -23.92 -5.48 3.37
N LEU A 40 -22.88 -5.08 2.64
CA LEU A 40 -21.49 -5.18 3.06
C LEU A 40 -21.10 -3.88 3.80
N PRO A 41 -20.44 -3.99 4.98
CA PRO A 41 -20.10 -2.82 5.79
C PRO A 41 -18.88 -2.05 5.28
N SER A 42 -18.15 -2.60 4.30
CA SER A 42 -17.00 -1.97 3.67
C SER A 42 -16.99 -2.26 2.15
N PRO A 43 -16.11 -1.60 1.38
CA PRO A 43 -15.86 -1.98 -0.01
C PRO A 43 -15.28 -3.39 -0.16
N LEU A 44 -14.87 -4.07 0.92
CA LEU A 44 -14.31 -5.41 0.80
C LEU A 44 -15.43 -6.44 0.58
N PRO A 45 -15.19 -7.49 -0.23
CA PRO A 45 -16.14 -8.56 -0.49
C PRO A 45 -16.21 -9.58 0.66
N ALA A 46 -16.20 -9.09 1.90
CA ALA A 46 -16.20 -9.86 3.14
C ALA A 46 -17.57 -9.78 3.82
N CYS A 47 -18.36 -10.85 3.73
CA CYS A 47 -19.69 -10.88 4.34
C CYS A 47 -19.68 -11.57 5.70
N THR A 48 -20.03 -10.84 6.75
CA THR A 48 -20.14 -11.38 8.13
C THR A 48 -21.48 -12.05 8.43
N LYS A 49 -22.47 -11.99 7.51
CA LYS A 49 -23.77 -12.67 7.66
C LYS A 49 -23.72 -14.13 7.21
N CYS A 50 -23.22 -14.37 6.01
CA CYS A 50 -23.10 -15.73 5.44
C CYS A 50 -21.68 -16.28 5.51
N TRP A 51 -20.73 -15.51 6.06
CA TRP A 51 -19.31 -15.87 6.15
C TRP A 51 -18.76 -16.36 4.82
N ASN A 52 -19.05 -15.59 3.77
CA ASN A 52 -18.45 -15.81 2.45
C ASN A 52 -17.55 -14.63 2.09
N LEU A 53 -16.40 -14.98 1.50
CA LEU A 53 -15.32 -14.07 1.14
C LEU A 53 -14.86 -14.36 -0.28
N PHE A 54 -14.59 -13.30 -1.04
CA PHE A 54 -14.04 -13.38 -2.38
C PHE A 54 -12.65 -12.78 -2.45
N ALA A 55 -11.83 -13.29 -3.37
CA ALA A 55 -10.56 -12.67 -3.71
C ALA A 55 -10.80 -11.33 -4.42
N LEU A 56 -9.91 -10.37 -4.17
CA LEU A 56 -9.93 -9.08 -4.83
C LEU A 56 -9.02 -9.07 -6.07
N PRO A 57 -9.38 -8.30 -7.12
CA PRO A 57 -8.50 -8.06 -8.25
C PRO A 57 -7.17 -7.46 -7.83
N GLN A 58 -6.05 -7.87 -8.44
CA GLN A 58 -4.72 -7.39 -8.08
C GLN A 58 -4.48 -5.92 -8.48
N ASP A 59 -5.14 -5.45 -9.52
CA ASP A 59 -5.06 -4.08 -10.05
C ASP A 59 -5.76 -3.02 -9.19
N LEU A 60 -6.57 -3.46 -8.22
CA LEU A 60 -7.27 -2.57 -7.31
C LEU A 60 -6.28 -1.69 -6.51
N THR A 61 -6.52 -0.37 -6.55
CA THR A 61 -5.72 0.63 -5.82
C THR A 61 -5.82 0.47 -4.31
N HIS A 62 -4.81 0.94 -3.59
CA HIS A 62 -4.85 1.06 -2.14
C HIS A 62 -6.01 1.96 -1.70
N HIS A 63 -6.25 3.06 -2.41
CA HIS A 63 -7.39 3.96 -2.17
C HIS A 63 -8.74 3.23 -2.29
N GLY A 64 -8.89 2.43 -3.34
CA GLY A 64 -10.13 1.71 -3.61
C GLY A 64 -10.45 0.60 -2.60
N LEU A 65 -9.45 0.03 -1.93
CA LEU A 65 -9.67 -0.89 -0.80
C LEU A 65 -10.44 -0.22 0.36
N PHE A 66 -10.22 1.07 0.54
CA PHE A 66 -10.87 1.88 1.58
C PHE A 66 -12.06 2.68 1.05
N GLY A 67 -12.36 2.59 -0.25
CA GLY A 67 -13.40 3.39 -0.91
C GLY A 67 -13.06 4.88 -0.94
N LEU A 68 -11.77 5.20 -0.97
CA LEU A 68 -11.25 6.56 -1.13
C LEU A 68 -11.07 6.84 -2.63
N SER A 69 -11.23 8.10 -3.02
CA SER A 69 -10.96 8.54 -4.39
C SER A 69 -9.45 8.51 -4.65
N TYR A 70 -9.07 8.10 -5.86
CA TYR A 70 -7.70 8.24 -6.37
C TYR A 70 -7.50 9.61 -7.04
N ASP A 71 -8.53 10.12 -7.71
CA ASP A 71 -8.52 11.40 -8.42
C ASP A 71 -9.11 12.55 -7.55
N PRO A 72 -8.74 13.82 -7.80
CA PRO A 72 -7.76 14.28 -8.79
C PRO A 72 -6.30 14.18 -8.32
N ASN A 73 -6.08 13.99 -7.02
CA ASN A 73 -4.75 13.91 -6.43
C ASN A 73 -4.68 12.73 -5.43
N PRO A 74 -4.02 11.61 -5.80
CA PRO A 74 -3.93 10.44 -4.94
C PRO A 74 -3.01 10.64 -3.74
N PHE A 75 -2.19 11.70 -3.72
CA PHE A 75 -1.33 12.01 -2.60
C PHE A 75 -2.08 12.65 -1.44
N VAL A 76 -3.19 13.34 -1.68
CA VAL A 76 -3.97 14.00 -0.61
C VAL A 76 -4.90 12.99 0.05
N ILE A 77 -4.70 12.74 1.35
CA ILE A 77 -5.50 11.76 2.13
C ILE A 77 -5.86 12.34 3.49
N ASP A 78 -7.15 12.26 3.83
CA ASP A 78 -7.66 12.46 5.20
C ASP A 78 -7.23 11.26 6.07
N LEU A 79 -6.16 11.43 6.86
CA LEU A 79 -5.61 10.38 7.72
C LEU A 79 -6.60 9.87 8.78
N PRO A 80 -7.37 10.73 9.49
CA PRO A 80 -8.48 10.27 10.33
C PRO A 80 -9.50 9.40 9.60
N GLN A 81 -9.90 9.78 8.37
CA GLN A 81 -10.81 8.97 7.55
C GLN A 81 -10.17 7.63 7.17
N LEU A 82 -8.92 7.63 6.71
CA LEU A 82 -8.17 6.42 6.38
C LEU A 82 -8.13 5.44 7.57
N LYS A 83 -7.81 5.93 8.78
CA LYS A 83 -7.79 5.11 10.00
C LYS A 83 -9.15 4.48 10.30
N ARG A 84 -10.24 5.24 10.18
CA ARG A 84 -11.60 4.70 10.37
C ARG A 84 -11.94 3.61 9.34
N LYS A 85 -11.61 3.84 8.07
CA LYS A 85 -11.84 2.87 6.99
C LYS A 85 -10.99 1.60 7.17
N PHE A 86 -9.76 1.75 7.62
CA PHE A 86 -8.89 0.64 7.97
C PHE A 86 -9.48 -0.25 9.08
N ILE A 87 -9.94 0.35 10.18
CA ILE A 87 -10.58 -0.39 11.28
C ILE A 87 -11.83 -1.13 10.78
N GLN A 88 -12.68 -0.47 9.99
CA GLN A 88 -13.88 -1.09 9.40
C GLN A 88 -13.54 -2.26 8.47
N ALA A 89 -12.50 -2.12 7.65
CA ALA A 89 -12.00 -3.16 6.76
C ALA A 89 -11.47 -4.36 7.57
N GLN A 90 -10.59 -4.14 8.54
CA GLN A 90 -10.03 -5.20 9.37
C GLN A 90 -11.10 -5.96 10.16
N ALA A 91 -12.10 -5.26 10.71
CA ALA A 91 -13.18 -5.88 11.46
C ALA A 91 -13.94 -6.97 10.67
N VAL A 92 -13.96 -6.90 9.33
CA VAL A 92 -14.62 -7.91 8.49
C VAL A 92 -13.69 -8.93 7.85
N CYS A 93 -12.41 -8.62 7.69
CA CYS A 93 -11.45 -9.53 7.05
C CYS A 93 -10.43 -10.17 8.01
N HIS A 94 -10.45 -9.87 9.30
CA HIS A 94 -9.47 -10.40 10.26
C HIS A 94 -9.50 -11.93 10.33
N PRO A 95 -8.37 -12.65 10.14
CA PRO A 95 -8.33 -14.11 10.03
C PRO A 95 -8.98 -14.87 11.19
N ASP A 96 -8.87 -14.35 12.41
CA ASP A 96 -9.41 -14.99 13.63
C ASP A 96 -10.91 -15.30 13.51
N ALA A 97 -11.69 -14.38 12.93
CA ALA A 97 -13.12 -14.59 12.75
C ALA A 97 -13.41 -15.71 11.73
N TRP A 98 -12.58 -15.82 10.68
CA TRP A 98 -12.75 -16.80 9.61
C TRP A 98 -12.29 -18.20 10.00
N ALA A 99 -11.29 -18.31 10.89
CA ALA A 99 -10.79 -19.59 11.39
C ALA A 99 -11.87 -20.45 12.07
N SER A 100 -12.86 -19.83 12.71
CA SER A 100 -13.97 -20.53 13.37
C SER A 100 -15.26 -20.55 12.56
N LYS A 101 -15.54 -19.51 11.77
CA LYS A 101 -16.82 -19.34 11.07
C LYS A 101 -16.87 -19.99 9.69
N ASN A 102 -15.76 -19.93 8.95
CA ASN A 102 -15.64 -20.59 7.65
C ASN A 102 -14.16 -20.86 7.31
N PRO A 103 -13.60 -21.98 7.81
CA PRO A 103 -12.18 -22.33 7.62
C PRO A 103 -11.74 -22.43 6.16
N GLU A 104 -12.65 -22.78 5.24
CA GLU A 104 -12.36 -22.85 3.79
C GLU A 104 -11.97 -21.48 3.22
N LYS A 105 -12.36 -20.38 3.87
CA LYS A 105 -12.04 -19.01 3.48
C LYS A 105 -10.87 -18.40 4.24
N LEU A 106 -10.27 -19.14 5.18
CA LEU A 106 -9.19 -18.63 6.04
C LEU A 106 -8.01 -18.08 5.24
N GLN A 107 -7.54 -18.80 4.22
CA GLN A 107 -6.43 -18.36 3.39
C GLN A 107 -6.75 -17.05 2.64
N VAL A 108 -7.98 -16.92 2.15
CA VAL A 108 -8.44 -15.69 1.47
C VAL A 108 -8.51 -14.53 2.46
N ALA A 109 -8.95 -14.78 3.71
CA ALA A 109 -9.00 -13.77 4.77
C ALA A 109 -7.59 -13.31 5.18
N GLN A 110 -6.63 -14.22 5.31
CA GLN A 110 -5.23 -13.90 5.56
C GLN A 110 -4.64 -13.02 4.46
N ALA A 111 -4.81 -13.40 3.19
CA ALA A 111 -4.32 -12.62 2.07
C ALA A 111 -4.97 -11.22 2.01
N LEU A 112 -6.29 -11.13 2.27
CA LEU A 112 -7.00 -9.87 2.28
C LEU A 112 -6.57 -8.96 3.44
N SER A 113 -6.45 -9.50 4.65
CA SER A 113 -5.99 -8.76 5.83
C SER A 113 -4.57 -8.22 5.63
N ALA A 114 -3.67 -9.04 5.08
CA ALA A 114 -2.31 -8.60 4.74
C ALA A 114 -2.32 -7.45 3.72
N ARG A 115 -3.15 -7.55 2.66
CA ARG A 115 -3.31 -6.49 1.66
C ARG A 115 -3.88 -5.21 2.25
N VAL A 116 -4.87 -5.30 3.14
CA VAL A 116 -5.45 -4.14 3.86
C VAL A 116 -4.39 -3.47 4.73
N ASN A 117 -3.59 -4.24 5.46
CA ASN A 117 -2.49 -3.71 6.26
C ASN A 117 -1.44 -2.99 5.40
N ASN A 118 -0.99 -3.62 4.31
CA ASN A 118 -0.03 -3.02 3.40
C ASN A 118 -0.57 -1.70 2.82
N ALA A 119 -1.79 -1.70 2.29
CA ALA A 119 -2.42 -0.49 1.77
C ALA A 119 -2.55 0.62 2.82
N TYR A 120 -2.91 0.28 4.06
CA TYR A 120 -2.97 1.26 5.14
C TYR A 120 -1.60 1.87 5.44
N GLN A 121 -0.56 1.05 5.60
CA GLN A 121 0.80 1.52 5.89
C GLN A 121 1.36 2.38 4.74
N THR A 122 1.18 1.93 3.50
CA THR A 122 1.58 2.68 2.30
C THR A 122 0.90 4.03 2.22
N LEU A 123 -0.41 4.08 2.46
CA LEU A 123 -1.15 5.35 2.40
C LEU A 123 -0.91 6.22 3.64
N LEU A 124 -0.51 5.68 4.78
CA LEU A 124 -0.29 6.44 6.01
C LEU A 124 0.97 7.31 5.91
N HIS A 125 2.06 6.78 5.36
CA HIS A 125 3.36 7.44 5.33
C HIS A 125 3.59 8.19 4.01
N PRO A 126 3.95 9.49 4.03
CA PRO A 126 4.11 10.30 2.82
C PRO A 126 5.12 9.72 1.81
N LEU A 127 6.29 9.24 2.26
CA LEU A 127 7.29 8.64 1.37
C LEU A 127 6.74 7.39 0.67
N ALA A 128 6.22 6.43 1.45
CA ALA A 128 5.64 5.21 0.90
C ALA A 128 4.46 5.50 -0.04
N ARG A 129 3.67 6.54 0.26
CA ARG A 129 2.56 7.00 -0.59
C ARG A 129 3.08 7.55 -1.92
N ALA A 130 4.13 8.36 -1.91
CA ALA A 130 4.75 8.89 -3.12
C ALA A 130 5.34 7.76 -3.99
N GLU A 131 6.08 6.84 -3.38
CA GLU A 131 6.66 5.67 -4.07
C GLU A 131 5.57 4.79 -4.71
N TYR A 132 4.48 4.53 -3.98
CA TYR A 132 3.33 3.81 -4.52
C TYR A 132 2.69 4.52 -5.72
N ILE A 133 2.52 5.85 -5.66
CA ILE A 133 1.96 6.61 -6.78
C ILE A 133 2.89 6.54 -7.99
N LEU A 134 4.21 6.63 -7.78
CA LEU A 134 5.21 6.50 -8.83
C LEU A 134 5.22 5.10 -9.48
N GLU A 135 5.14 4.03 -8.69
CA GLU A 135 4.99 2.65 -9.18
C GLU A 135 3.74 2.50 -10.07
N ARG A 136 2.62 3.08 -9.65
CA ARG A 136 1.36 3.08 -10.41
C ARG A 136 1.47 3.82 -11.75
N ASN A 137 2.40 4.76 -11.85
CA ASN A 137 2.72 5.51 -13.07
C ASN A 137 3.95 4.96 -13.81
N GLN A 138 4.39 3.73 -13.49
CA GLN A 138 5.50 3.02 -14.16
C GLN A 138 6.86 3.72 -14.03
N LEU A 139 7.05 4.51 -12.96
CA LEU A 139 8.27 5.25 -12.65
C LEU A 139 8.78 4.94 -11.24
N PRO A 140 9.02 3.66 -10.89
CA PRO A 140 9.40 3.28 -9.53
C PRO A 140 10.70 3.97 -9.09
N VAL A 141 10.77 4.27 -7.80
CA VAL A 141 12.02 4.71 -7.18
C VAL A 141 12.88 3.49 -6.86
N SER A 142 14.15 3.55 -7.24
CA SER A 142 15.18 2.59 -6.91
C SER A 142 15.96 3.02 -5.68
N GLU A 143 16.57 2.07 -4.98
CA GLU A 143 17.55 2.34 -3.92
C GLU A 143 18.79 3.06 -4.46
N ASN A 144 19.08 2.92 -5.76
CA ASN A 144 20.21 3.56 -6.42
C ASN A 144 19.91 4.98 -6.90
N ASP A 145 18.65 5.44 -6.82
CA ASP A 145 18.31 6.81 -7.18
C ASP A 145 18.91 7.77 -6.13
N LYS A 146 19.58 8.82 -6.61
CA LYS A 146 20.28 9.80 -5.78
C LYS A 146 19.77 11.20 -6.08
N VAL A 147 20.02 12.10 -5.14
CA VAL A 147 19.84 13.53 -5.35
C VAL A 147 21.14 14.08 -5.95
N ASP A 148 21.05 14.73 -7.10
CA ASP A 148 22.19 15.38 -7.77
C ASP A 148 22.48 16.80 -7.23
N ASP A 149 21.61 17.33 -6.36
CA ASP A 149 21.79 18.61 -5.68
C ASP A 149 22.90 18.51 -4.62
N ILE A 150 24.05 19.10 -4.96
CA ILE A 150 25.25 19.13 -4.12
C ILE A 150 24.97 19.87 -2.80
N ALA A 151 24.25 21.00 -2.85
CA ALA A 151 24.00 21.80 -1.66
C ALA A 151 23.15 21.01 -0.66
N PHE A 152 22.07 20.39 -1.15
CA PHE A 152 21.25 19.51 -0.33
C PHE A 152 22.07 18.35 0.27
N MET A 153 22.91 17.69 -0.52
CA MET A 153 23.73 16.58 -0.02
C MET A 153 24.75 17.03 1.02
N THR A 154 25.33 18.22 0.90
CA THR A 154 26.17 18.84 1.92
C THR A 154 25.38 19.02 3.22
N ASP A 155 24.19 19.60 3.17
CA ASP A 155 23.33 19.78 4.36
C ASP A 155 23.01 18.44 5.04
N ILE A 156 22.75 17.38 4.26
CA ILE A 156 22.50 16.03 4.80
C ILE A 156 23.73 15.47 5.52
N MET A 157 24.93 15.68 4.96
CA MET A 157 26.18 15.21 5.56
C MET A 157 26.49 15.97 6.85
N GLU A 158 26.39 17.29 6.83
CA GLU A 158 26.60 18.14 8.01
C GLU A 158 25.63 17.79 9.14
N ALA A 159 24.33 17.60 8.83
CA ALA A 159 23.36 17.20 9.82
C ALA A 159 23.69 15.83 10.46
N ARG A 160 24.23 14.89 9.69
CA ARG A 160 24.64 13.58 10.22
C ARG A 160 25.88 13.67 11.09
N GLU A 161 26.87 14.46 10.69
CA GLU A 161 28.08 14.70 11.47
C GLU A 161 27.74 15.30 12.84
N VAL A 162 26.88 16.33 12.87
CA VAL A 162 26.41 16.92 14.12
C VAL A 162 25.67 15.89 14.98
N ILE A 163 24.80 15.05 14.40
CA ILE A 163 24.11 14.00 15.18
C ILE A 163 25.10 12.99 15.78
N GLU A 164 26.14 12.60 15.04
CA GLU A 164 27.12 11.61 15.49
C GLU A 164 28.04 12.15 16.59
N ASP A 165 28.43 13.42 16.50
CA ASP A 165 29.39 14.04 17.42
C ASP A 165 28.75 14.79 18.59
N SER A 166 27.44 15.09 18.52
CA SER A 166 26.78 15.89 19.54
C SER A 166 26.73 15.17 20.90
N ARG A 167 26.91 15.98 21.94
CA ARG A 167 26.70 15.64 23.36
C ARG A 167 25.60 16.49 23.99
N SER A 168 24.89 17.27 23.18
CA SER A 168 23.92 18.28 23.61
C SER A 168 22.54 17.90 23.12
N LEU A 169 21.57 17.82 24.02
CA LEU A 169 20.17 17.63 23.63
C LEU A 169 19.70 18.78 22.73
N ASP A 170 20.06 20.02 23.07
CA ASP A 170 19.64 21.24 22.35
C ASP A 170 20.08 21.22 20.88
N GLU A 171 21.30 20.74 20.57
CA GLU A 171 21.81 20.64 19.19
C GLU A 171 21.01 19.62 18.36
N ILE A 172 20.58 18.53 19.00
CA ILE A 172 19.79 17.48 18.35
C ILE A 172 18.36 17.94 18.13
N GLU A 173 17.77 18.65 19.10
CA GLU A 173 16.47 19.28 18.95
C GLU A 173 16.46 20.29 17.79
N ASP A 174 17.48 21.14 17.69
CA ASP A 174 17.65 22.08 16.57
C ASP A 174 17.69 21.38 15.21
N ILE A 175 18.38 20.24 15.10
CA ILE A 175 18.41 19.45 13.87
C ILE A 175 17.05 18.83 13.56
N ILE A 176 16.36 18.30 14.57
CA ILE A 176 15.02 17.74 14.40
C ILE A 176 14.07 18.81 13.88
N ASP A 177 14.12 20.02 14.42
CA ASP A 177 13.24 21.12 14.01
C ASP A 177 13.51 21.58 12.57
N LYS A 178 14.79 21.77 12.20
CA LYS A 178 15.17 22.08 10.82
C LYS A 178 14.75 20.97 9.86
N ASN A 179 14.99 19.70 10.21
CA ASN A 179 14.62 18.56 9.37
C ASN A 179 13.10 18.43 9.22
N ASN A 180 12.32 18.67 10.29
CA ASN A 180 10.86 18.67 10.25
C ASN A 180 10.32 19.76 9.32
N GLN A 181 10.95 20.95 9.30
CA GLN A 181 10.61 22.00 8.34
C GLN A 181 10.85 21.53 6.90
N SER A 182 12.04 21.02 6.61
CA SER A 182 12.38 20.50 5.28
C SER A 182 11.47 19.35 4.83
N ILE A 183 11.07 18.46 5.74
CA ILE A 183 10.08 17.40 5.49
C ILE A 183 8.73 18.02 5.12
N SER A 184 8.26 19.00 5.90
CA SER A 184 6.97 19.66 5.65
C SER A 184 6.93 20.34 4.28
N GLU A 185 8.00 21.04 3.91
CA GLU A 185 8.15 21.69 2.60
C GLU A 185 8.18 20.67 1.46
N THR A 186 8.94 19.58 1.62
CA THR A 186 8.99 18.47 0.65
C THR A 186 7.64 17.79 0.45
N ILE A 187 6.86 17.61 1.51
CA ILE A 187 5.51 17.04 1.42
C ILE A 187 4.55 17.97 0.65
N LYS A 188 4.65 19.29 0.87
CA LYS A 188 3.84 20.27 0.13
C LYS A 188 4.19 20.30 -1.36
N GLU A 189 5.48 20.22 -1.69
CA GLU A 189 5.94 20.10 -3.07
C GLU A 189 5.43 18.81 -3.73
N LEU A 190 5.54 17.67 -3.04
CA LEU A 190 4.99 16.39 -3.52
C LEU A 190 3.50 16.49 -3.85
N GLU A 191 2.71 17.14 -2.99
CA GLU A 191 1.30 17.36 -3.25
C GLU A 191 1.06 18.13 -4.56
N ALA A 192 1.80 19.21 -4.79
CA ALA A 192 1.71 20.03 -5.98
C ALA A 192 2.18 19.29 -7.25
N PHE A 193 3.30 18.58 -7.17
CA PHE A 193 3.85 17.81 -8.30
C PHE A 193 2.96 16.63 -8.69
N VAL A 194 2.37 15.93 -7.71
CA VAL A 194 1.40 14.86 -8.01
C VAL A 194 0.13 15.43 -8.65
N LEU A 195 -0.37 16.57 -8.19
CA LEU A 195 -1.52 17.24 -8.84
C LEU A 195 -1.20 17.65 -10.28
N GLY A 196 -0.01 18.18 -10.51
CA GLY A 196 0.49 18.57 -11.83
C GLY A 196 0.90 17.39 -12.73
N LYS A 197 0.98 16.17 -12.17
CA LYS A 197 1.50 14.97 -12.83
C LYS A 197 2.96 15.12 -13.31
N ASP A 198 3.75 15.91 -12.61
CA ASP A 198 5.19 16.06 -12.85
C ASP A 198 5.94 14.90 -12.17
N TRP A 199 5.96 13.74 -12.81
CA TRP A 199 6.47 12.51 -12.19
C TRP A 199 7.98 12.53 -11.93
N ASP A 200 8.74 13.27 -12.73
CA ASP A 200 10.18 13.43 -12.51
C ASP A 200 10.43 14.26 -11.25
N ALA A 201 9.67 15.35 -11.05
CA ALA A 201 9.73 16.13 -9.82
C ALA A 201 9.24 15.33 -8.60
N VAL A 202 8.15 14.56 -8.73
CA VAL A 202 7.69 13.64 -7.66
C VAL A 202 8.79 12.65 -7.29
N LYS A 203 9.49 12.08 -8.27
CA LYS A 203 10.59 11.14 -8.04
C LYS A 203 11.74 11.80 -7.31
N ALA A 204 12.18 12.98 -7.75
CA ALA A 204 13.23 13.74 -7.09
C ALA A 204 12.87 14.09 -5.63
N SER A 205 11.65 14.59 -5.38
CA SER A 205 11.17 14.92 -4.04
C SER A 205 11.01 13.68 -3.15
N ALA A 206 10.63 12.53 -3.69
CA ALA A 206 10.58 11.27 -2.93
C ALA A 206 11.97 10.82 -2.47
N VAL A 207 12.98 10.90 -3.35
CA VAL A 207 14.37 10.61 -2.99
C VAL A 207 14.87 11.60 -1.94
N ARG A 208 14.57 12.91 -2.08
CA ARG A 208 14.89 13.94 -1.08
C ARG A 208 14.28 13.61 0.29
N LEU A 209 12.99 13.25 0.31
CA LEU A 209 12.28 12.87 1.53
C LEU A 209 12.90 11.64 2.21
N ARG A 210 13.40 10.66 1.44
CA ARG A 210 14.11 9.49 1.98
C ARG A 210 15.38 9.87 2.76
N TYR A 211 16.15 10.84 2.28
CA TYR A 211 17.33 11.36 2.99
C TYR A 211 16.94 12.07 4.29
N LEU A 212 15.90 12.90 4.26
CA LEU A 212 15.37 13.61 5.42
C LEU A 212 14.80 12.66 6.49
N GLU A 213 14.07 11.60 6.09
CA GLU A 213 13.68 10.53 7.02
C GLU A 213 14.89 9.79 7.61
N GLY A 214 15.99 9.71 6.85
CA GLY A 214 17.27 9.19 7.31
C GLY A 214 17.86 10.00 8.46
N ILE A 215 17.81 11.33 8.39
CA ILE A 215 18.20 12.24 9.49
C ILE A 215 17.28 12.02 10.68
N GLN A 216 15.96 12.00 10.48
CA GLN A 216 15.00 11.79 11.56
C GLN A 216 15.27 10.49 12.34
N ARG A 217 15.57 9.39 11.61
CA ARG A 217 15.94 8.11 12.23
C ARG A 217 17.28 8.15 12.95
N ALA A 218 18.26 8.94 12.48
CA ALA A 218 19.53 9.10 13.16
C ALA A 218 19.35 9.89 14.46
N ALA A 219 18.69 11.04 14.41
CA ALA A 219 18.42 11.87 15.58
C ALA A 219 17.60 11.13 16.65
N LYS A 220 16.55 10.41 16.24
CA LYS A 220 15.76 9.59 17.18
C LYS A 220 16.61 8.52 17.87
N ARG A 221 17.46 7.81 17.13
CA ARG A 221 18.35 6.79 17.72
C ARG A 221 19.34 7.41 18.71
N TRP A 222 19.82 8.61 18.42
CA TRP A 222 20.66 9.34 19.36
C TRP A 222 19.89 9.67 20.64
N LEU A 223 18.66 10.20 20.53
CA LEU A 223 17.81 10.48 21.70
C LEU A 223 17.55 9.22 22.53
N ASP A 224 17.14 8.12 21.89
CA ASP A 224 16.88 6.84 22.58
C ASP A 224 18.10 6.31 23.35
N ASN A 225 19.32 6.62 22.90
CA ASN A 225 20.57 6.21 23.54
C ASN A 225 21.06 7.16 24.66
N ASN A 226 20.56 8.40 24.69
CA ASN A 226 20.98 9.45 25.63
C ASN A 226 19.85 9.92 26.56
N SER A 227 18.71 9.21 26.55
CA SER A 227 17.54 9.44 27.44
C SER A 227 17.63 8.64 28.74
#